data_AF-X0ZJQ9-F1
#
_entry.id   AF-X0ZJQ9-F1
#
_cell.length_a   1.000
_cell.length_b   1.000
_cell.length_c   1.000
_cell.angle_alpha   90.00
_cell.angle_beta   90.00
_cell.angle_gamma   90.00
#
_symmetry.space_group_name_H-M   'P 1'
#
loop_
_entity.id
_entity.type
_entity.pdbx_description
1 polymer ?
#
loop_
_entity_poly.entity_id
_entity_poly.type
_entity_poly.pdbx_seq_one_letter_code
_entity_poly.pdbx_strand_id
1 'polypeptide(L)' 'MIANLIGGFVAILIGTSLIGPVSSEVNTAAITNGALYNSSSWGATVLKLVPGFFALGILGIGIAVTYSSLRQAGVV' A
#
# COMPACT_ATOMS: atom_id res chain seq x y z
N MET A 1 -15.02 -18.39 7.02
CA MET A 1 -14.44 -18.48 5.67
C MET A 1 -14.78 -17.29 4.78
N ILE A 2 -16.00 -17.18 4.27
CA ILE A 2 -16.30 -16.24 3.17
C ILE A 2 -16.14 -14.76 3.57
N ALA A 3 -16.55 -14.37 4.79
CA ALA A 3 -16.48 -12.98 5.23
C ALA A 3 -15.04 -12.46 5.36
N ASN A 4 -14.11 -13.29 5.87
CA ASN A 4 -12.69 -12.94 5.94
C ASN A 4 -12.02 -12.88 4.55
N LEU A 5 -12.42 -13.75 3.63
CA LEU A 5 -11.89 -13.76 2.27
C LEU A 5 -12.40 -12.58 1.44
N ILE A 6 -13.68 -12.24 1.59
CA ILE A 6 -14.30 -11.08 0.94
C ILE A 6 -13.73 -9.77 1.51
N GLY A 7 -13.55 -9.67 2.83
CA GLY A 7 -12.90 -8.50 3.44
C GLY A 7 -11.48 -8.29 2.93
N GLY A 8 -10.71 -9.37 2.79
CA GLY A 8 -9.38 -9.36 2.20
C GLY A 8 -9.37 -8.94 0.73
N PHE A 9 -10.28 -9.49 -0.07
CA PHE A 9 -10.42 -9.15 -1.48
C PHE A 9 -10.80 -7.67 -1.70
N VAL A 10 -11.78 -7.16 -0.93
CA VAL A 10 -12.20 -5.76 -0.98
C VAL A 10 -11.05 -4.82 -0.58
N ALA A 11 -10.27 -5.18 0.44
CA ALA A 11 -9.10 -4.39 0.85
C ALA A 11 -8.03 -4.31 -0.26
N ILE A 12 -7.79 -5.40 -0.99
CA ILE A 12 -6.86 -5.40 -2.13
C ILE A 12 -7.40 -4.56 -3.28
N LEU A 13 -8.71 -4.65 -3.57
CA LEU A 13 -9.35 -3.94 -4.68
C LEU A 13 -9.37 -2.42 -4.44
N ILE A 14 -9.72 -2.00 -3.22
CA ILE A 14 -9.67 -0.60 -2.80
C ILE A 14 -8.21 -0.12 -2.75
N GLY A 15 -7.32 -0.91 -2.15
CA GLY A 15 -5.90 -0.59 -2.02
C GLY A 15 -5.23 -0.35 -3.38
N THR A 16 -5.42 -1.28 -4.34
CA THR A 16 -4.85 -1.16 -5.69
C THR A 16 -5.42 0.03 -6.46
N SER A 17 -6.70 0.33 -6.30
CA SER A 17 -7.35 1.50 -6.89
C SER A 17 -6.81 2.83 -6.35
N LEU A 18 -6.34 2.85 -5.10
CA LEU A 18 -5.77 4.02 -4.44
C LEU A 18 -4.28 4.25 -4.77
N ILE A 19 -3.57 3.28 -5.38
CA ILE A 19 -2.13 3.44 -5.69
C ILE A 19 -1.88 4.66 -6.60
N GLY A 20 -2.69 4.83 -7.65
CA GLY A 20 -2.57 5.95 -8.58
C GLY A 20 -2.77 7.32 -7.92
N PRO A 21 -3.92 7.55 -7.24
CA PRO A 21 -4.17 8.76 -6.47
C PRO A 21 -3.08 9.04 -5.42
N VAL A 22 -2.65 8.03 -4.64
CA VAL A 22 -1.60 8.18 -3.63
C VAL A 22 -0.28 8.61 -4.28
N SER A 23 0.09 8.02 -5.43
CA SER A 23 1.29 8.44 -6.16
C SER A 23 1.20 9.89 -6.65
N SER A 24 0.03 10.32 -7.12
CA SER A 24 -0.20 11.69 -7.59
C SER A 24 -0.13 12.71 -6.45
N GLU A 25 -0.74 12.39 -5.31
CA GLU A 25 -0.68 13.24 -4.12
C GLU A 25 0.73 13.30 -3.53
N VAL A 26 1.46 12.18 -3.48
CA VAL A 26 2.87 12.17 -3.04
C VAL A 26 3.75 13.00 -3.97
N ASN A 27 3.55 12.91 -5.29
CA ASN A 27 4.29 13.72 -6.26
C ASN A 27 3.94 15.21 -6.13
N THR A 28 2.66 15.53 -5.94
CA THR A 28 2.21 16.91 -5.69
C THR A 28 2.82 17.42 -4.38
N ALA A 29 2.78 16.65 -3.30
CA ALA A 29 3.40 17.01 -2.03
C ALA A 29 4.92 17.18 -2.17
N ALA A 30 5.59 16.38 -3.00
CA ALA A 30 7.01 16.51 -3.31
C ALA A 30 7.36 17.81 -4.06
N ILE A 31 6.49 18.27 -4.96
CA ILE A 31 6.70 19.47 -5.76
C ILE A 31 6.28 20.74 -4.98
N THR A 32 5.14 20.68 -4.28
CA THR A 32 4.51 21.82 -3.61
C THR A 32 5.12 22.10 -2.23
N ASN A 33 5.59 21.08 -1.48
CA ASN A 33 6.34 21.29 -0.24
C ASN A 33 7.84 21.50 -0.50
N GLY A 34 8.14 22.59 -1.22
CA GLY A 34 9.50 23.10 -1.44
C GLY A 34 10.29 23.40 -0.16
N ALA A 35 9.75 23.15 1.04
CA ALA A 35 10.51 23.18 2.29
C ALA A 35 11.19 21.83 2.61
N LEU A 36 10.56 20.67 2.38
CA LEU A 36 11.18 19.36 2.70
C LEU A 36 12.22 18.94 1.66
N TYR A 37 11.92 19.19 0.38
CA TYR A 37 12.87 19.01 -0.73
C TYR A 37 14.09 19.94 -0.62
N ASN A 38 13.90 21.14 -0.07
CA ASN A 38 14.94 22.15 0.05
C ASN A 38 15.67 22.11 1.40
N SER A 39 15.07 21.51 2.45
CA SER A 39 15.68 21.36 3.78
C SER A 39 16.47 20.07 3.96
N SER A 40 16.15 18.98 3.24
CA SER A 40 16.91 17.74 3.32
C SER A 40 16.66 16.84 2.11
N SER A 41 17.74 16.55 1.37
CA SER A 41 17.74 15.56 0.27
C SER A 41 17.18 14.19 0.71
N TRP A 42 17.39 13.81 1.98
CA TRP A 42 16.88 12.57 2.54
C TRP A 42 15.36 12.55 2.70
N GLY A 43 14.75 13.65 3.13
CA GLY A 43 13.29 13.75 3.28
C GLY A 43 12.55 13.60 1.95
N ALA A 44 13.13 14.13 0.88
CA ALA A 44 12.64 13.95 -0.49
C ALA A 44 12.68 12.48 -0.96
N THR A 45 13.75 11.76 -0.61
CA THR A 45 13.88 10.33 -0.94
C THR A 45 12.86 9.49 -0.19
N VAL A 46 12.68 9.72 1.11
CA VAL A 46 11.70 8.99 1.94
C VAL A 46 10.28 9.24 1.45
N LEU A 47 9.93 10.48 1.09
CA LEU A 47 8.61 10.80 0.57
C LEU A 47 8.30 10.05 -0.73
N LYS A 48 9.28 9.90 -1.63
CA LYS A 48 9.14 9.10 -2.87
C LYS A 48 9.01 7.59 -2.63
N LEU A 49 9.43 7.08 -1.47
CA LEU A 49 9.27 5.67 -1.12
C LEU A 49 7.86 5.33 -0.62
N VAL A 50 7.07 6.32 -0.19
CA VAL A 50 5.72 6.12 0.39
C VAL A 50 4.79 5.30 -0.52
N PRO A 51 4.67 5.56 -1.84
CA PRO A 51 3.83 4.75 -2.72
C PRO A 51 4.32 3.29 -2.81
N GLY A 52 5.64 3.08 -2.72
CA GLY A 52 6.24 1.74 -2.68
C GLY A 52 5.88 0.97 -1.41
N PHE A 53 5.99 1.62 -0.24
CA PHE A 53 5.55 1.01 1.03
C PHE A 53 4.05 0.74 1.07
N PHE A 54 3.23 1.60 0.47
CA PHE A 54 1.81 1.38 0.33
C PHE A 54 1.50 0.13 -0.51
N ALA A 55 2.18 -0.04 -1.65
CA ALA A 55 2.05 -1.24 -2.49
C ALA A 55 2.51 -2.51 -1.75
N LEU A 56 3.60 -2.44 -0.99
CA LEU A 56 4.08 -3.54 -0.15
C LEU A 56 3.08 -3.89 0.97
N GLY A 57 2.38 -2.90 1.54
CA GLY A 57 1.32 -3.12 2.51
C GLY A 57 0.15 -3.92 1.92
N ILE A 58 -0.26 -3.61 0.69
CA ILE A 58 -1.31 -4.35 -0.03
C ILE A 58 -0.86 -5.80 -0.31
N LEU A 59 0.40 -6.00 -0.70
CA LEU A 59 0.98 -7.33 -0.87
C LEU A 59 0.92 -8.13 0.44
N GLY A 60 1.27 -7.51 1.58
CA GLY A 60 1.19 -8.13 2.90
C GLY A 60 -0.23 -8.57 3.27
N ILE A 61 -1.24 -7.76 2.96
CA ILE A 61 -2.66 -8.12 3.13
C ILE A 61 -3.01 -9.32 2.24
N GLY A 62 -2.56 -9.33 0.98
CA GLY A 62 -2.74 -10.47 0.07
C GLY A 62 -2.20 -11.77 0.65
N ILE A 63 -0.96 -11.77 1.13
CA ILE A 63 -0.33 -12.94 1.75
C ILE A 63 -1.10 -13.41 2.99
N ALA A 64 -1.50 -12.50 3.87
CA ALA A 64 -2.25 -12.83 5.08
C ALA A 64 -3.60 -13.51 4.76
N VAL A 65 -4.29 -13.01 3.74
CA VAL A 65 -5.58 -13.56 3.29
C VAL A 65 -5.38 -14.92 2.64
N THR A 66 -4.37 -15.08 1.78
CA THR A 66 -4.05 -16.37 1.16
C THR A 66 -3.66 -17.42 2.20
N TYR A 67 -2.82 -17.07 3.18
CA TYR A 67 -2.44 -17.97 4.28
C TYR A 67 -3.65 -18.40 5.12
N SER A 68 -4.51 -17.45 5.50
CA SER A 68 -5.75 -17.74 6.23
C SER A 68 -6.71 -18.64 5.45
N SER A 69 -6.73 -18.50 4.13
CA SER A 69 -7.56 -19.32 3.23
C SER A 69 -7.04 -20.73 3.10
N LEU A 70 -5.72 -20.90 2.92
CA LEU A 70 -5.07 -22.20 2.84
C LEU A 70 -5.19 -22.98 4.16
N ARG A 71 -5.08 -22.28 5.30
CA ARG A 71 -5.28 -22.88 6.62
C ARG A 71 -6.73 -23.31 6.86
N GLN A 72 -7.70 -22.50 6.43
CA GLN A 72 -9.11 -22.90 6.49
C GLN A 72 -9.45 -24.04 5.52
N ALA A 73 -8.71 -24.16 4.42
CA ALA A 73 -8.85 -25.25 3.45
C ALA A 73 -8.16 -26.56 3.86
N GLY A 74 -7.45 -26.59 5.00
CA GLY A 74 -6.75 -27.78 5.51
C GLY A 74 -5.49 -28.15 4.73
N VAL A 75 -4.95 -27.22 3.93
CA VAL A 75 -3.73 -27.43 3.13
C VAL A 75 -2.46 -27.17 3.96
N VAL A 76 -2.55 -26.32 5.00
CA VAL A 76 -1.49 -25.98 5.97
C VAL A 76 -2.06 -25.70 7.35
#